data_AF-A0A7V0VXH0-F1
#
_entry.id   AF-A0A7V0VXH0-F1
#
_cell.length_a   1.000
_cell.length_b   1.000
_cell.length_c   1.000
_cell.angle_alpha   90.00
_cell.angle_beta   90.00
_cell.angle_gamma   90.00
#
_symmetry.space_group_name_H-M   'P 1'
#
loop_
_entity.id
_entity.type
_entity.pdbx_description
1 polymer ?
#
loop_
_entity_poly.entity_id
_entity_poly.type
_entity_poly.pdbx_seq_one_letter_code
_entity_poly.pdbx_strand_id
1 'polypeptide(L)' 'MIKTIKCPICGKKVAFNIKKDLPPNFPFCSKRCKLIDLGKWLNEESILENDKKRNHR' A
#
# COMPACT_ATOMS: atom_id res chain seq x y z
N MET A 1 -22.40 -1.29 4.21
CA MET A 1 -21.81 -2.35 5.06
C MET A 1 -20.41 -1.89 5.41
N ILE A 2 -20.04 -1.89 6.69
CA ILE A 2 -18.70 -1.47 7.10
C ILE A 2 -17.75 -2.66 6.98
N LYS A 3 -16.58 -2.44 6.37
CA LYS A 3 -15.47 -3.39 6.28
C LYS A 3 -14.25 -2.76 6.92
N THR A 4 -13.32 -3.61 7.35
CA THR A 4 -12.09 -3.19 8.01
C THR A 4 -10.88 -3.82 7.33
N ILE A 5 -9.86 -3.03 7.07
CA ILE A 5 -8.54 -3.50 6.60
C ILE A 5 -7.44 -3.03 7.56
N LYS A 6 -6.23 -3.55 7.41
CA LYS A 6 -5.05 -3.05 8.12
C LYS A 6 -4.31 -2.04 7.24
N CYS A 7 -3.91 -0.92 7.83
CA CYS A 7 -3.05 0.05 7.17
C CYS A 7 -1.70 -0.61 6.84
N PRO A 8 -1.23 -0.54 5.58
CA PRO A 8 0.00 -1.23 5.17
C PRO A 8 1.27 -0.64 5.82
N ILE A 9 1.20 0.60 6.31
CA ILE A 9 2.36 1.30 6.91
C ILE A 9 2.52 1.04 8.40
N CYS A 10 1.43 0.93 9.15
CA CYS A 10 1.48 0.82 10.62
C CYS A 10 0.58 -0.26 11.22
N GLY A 11 -0.15 -1.02 10.40
CA GLY A 11 -1.02 -2.11 10.85
C GLY A 11 -2.34 -1.68 11.52
N LYS A 12 -2.57 -0.37 11.74
CA LYS A 12 -3.82 0.13 12.33
C LYS A 12 -5.04 -0.26 11.50
N LYS A 13 -6.14 -0.58 12.19
CA LYS A 13 -7.42 -0.92 11.55
C LYS A 13 -8.05 0.33 10.91
N VAL A 14 -8.45 0.22 9.65
CA VAL A 14 -9.16 1.26 8.89
C VAL A 14 -10.53 0.73 8.51
N ALA A 15 -11.58 1.36 9.04
CA ALA A 15 -12.95 1.05 8.71
C ALA A 15 -13.42 1.89 7.51
N PHE A 16 -14.11 1.29 6.56
CA PHE A 16 -14.70 1.97 5.40
C PHE A 16 -16.05 1.35 5.04
N ASN A 17 -16.91 2.12 4.40
CA ASN A 17 -18.22 1.64 3.98
C ASN A 17 -18.17 1.26 2.50
N ILE A 18 -18.42 -0.01 2.18
CA ILE A 18 -18.40 -0.49 0.78
C ILE A 18 -19.52 0.11 -0.10
N LYS A 19 -20.51 0.77 0.51
CA LYS A 19 -21.63 1.42 -0.20
C LYS A 19 -21.43 2.93 -0.38
N LYS A 20 -20.30 3.48 0.05
CA LYS A 20 -19.97 4.91 -0.05
C LYS A 20 -18.58 5.08 -0.67
N ASP A 21 -18.26 6.31 -1.04
CA ASP A 21 -16.91 6.66 -1.47
C ASP A 21 -15.86 6.33 -0.41
N LEU A 22 -14.69 5.94 -0.89
CA LEU A 22 -13.55 5.62 -0.03
C LEU A 22 -12.99 6.90 0.60
N PRO A 23 -12.52 6.83 1.87
CA PRO A 23 -11.83 7.95 2.49
C PRO A 23 -10.62 8.42 1.66
N PRO A 24 -10.26 9.72 1.63
CA PRO A 24 -9.17 10.25 0.79
C PRO A 24 -7.78 9.64 1.03
N ASN A 25 -7.58 9.10 2.24
CA ASN A 25 -6.33 8.46 2.64
C ASN A 25 -6.41 6.94 2.59
N PHE A 26 -7.52 6.34 2.15
CA PHE A 26 -7.61 4.89 1.99
C PHE A 26 -6.52 4.39 1.00
N PRO A 27 -5.81 3.28 1.29
CA PRO A 27 -6.00 2.29 2.37
C PRO A 27 -5.28 2.64 3.70
N PHE A 28 -4.72 3.83 3.83
CA PHE A 28 -3.95 4.27 4.98
C PHE A 28 -4.83 4.82 6.11
N CYS A 29 -4.36 4.69 7.36
CA CYS A 29 -5.09 5.22 8.51
C CYS A 29 -4.98 6.75 8.65
N SER A 30 -4.05 7.39 7.94
CA SER A 30 -3.84 8.84 8.00
C SER A 30 -3.02 9.36 6.81
N LYS A 31 -3.08 10.67 6.59
CA LYS A 31 -2.23 11.38 5.61
C LYS A 31 -0.74 11.12 5.86
N ARG A 32 -0.31 11.02 7.13
CA ARG A 32 1.08 10.68 7.49
C ARG A 32 1.50 9.33 6.93
N CYS A 33 0.68 8.28 7.08
CA CYS A 33 1.00 6.97 6.54
C CYS A 33 1.06 6.99 5.01
N LYS A 34 0.14 7.70 4.34
CA LYS A 34 0.19 7.90 2.89
C LYS A 34 1.50 8.55 2.42
N LEU A 35 1.96 9.58 3.13
CA LEU A 35 3.23 10.26 2.80
C LEU A 35 4.46 9.37 3.04
N ILE A 36 4.44 8.54 4.09
CA ILE A 36 5.52 7.57 4.35
C ILE A 36 5.59 6.54 3.21
N ASP A 37 4.44 6.05 2.75
CA ASP A 37 4.35 5.11 1.62
C ASP A 37 4.96 5.70 0.34
N LEU A 38 4.57 6.93 0.01
CA LEU A 38 5.14 7.67 -1.12
C LEU A 38 6.65 7.90 -0.96
N GLY A 39 7.11 8.21 0.25
CA GLY A 39 8.54 8.37 0.54
C GLY A 39 9.34 7.09 0.36
N LYS A 40 8.79 5.92 0.74
CA LYS A 40 9.43 4.62 0.50
C LYS A 40 9.56 4.34 -0.99
N TRP A 41 8.50 4.57 -1.75
CA TRP A 41 8.51 4.41 -3.21
C TRP A 41 9.55 5.27 -3.91
N LEU A 42 9.78 6.49 -3.43
CA LEU A 42 10.78 7.39 -4.00
C LEU A 42 12.22 7.04 -3.59
N ASN A 43 12.40 6.40 -2.44
CA ASN A 43 13.71 6.06 -1.89
C ASN A 43 14.14 4.62 -2.20
N GLU A 44 13.22 3.74 -2.62
CA GLU A 44 13.52 2.42 -3.16
C GLU A 44 13.87 2.61 -4.64
N GLU A 45 15.17 2.81 -4.93
CA GLU A 45 15.70 2.66 -6.28
C GLU A 45 15.23 1.31 -6.83
N SER A 46 14.52 1.36 -7.95
CA SER A 46 13.93 0.21 -8.61
C SER A 46 15.02 -0.80 -9.00
N ILE A 47 15.32 -1.75 -8.11
CA ILE A 47 15.96 -3.02 -8.51
C ILE A 47 14.87 -3.81 -9.24
N LEU A 48 14.67 -3.47 -10.50
CA LEU A 48 14.04 -4.38 -11.44
C LEU A 48 15.03 -5.52 -11.63
N GLU A 49 14.96 -6.55 -10.78
CA GLU A 49 15.61 -7.83 -11.02
C GLU A 49 14.88 -8.50 -12.19
N ASN A 50 15.25 -8.05 -13.40
CA ASN A 50 14.76 -8.57 -14.66
C ASN A 50 15.12 -10.06 -14.74
N ASP A 51 14.11 -10.91 -14.89
CA ASP A 51 14.14 -12.35 -15.17
C ASP A 51 15.52 -12.98 -15.48
N LYS A 52 16.21 -13.50 -14.45
CA LYS A 52 17.19 -14.59 -14.64
C LYS A 52 16.51 -15.95 -14.48
N LYS A 53 15.53 -16.24 -15.34
CA LYS A 53 15.03 -17.61 -15.57
C LYS A 53 15.13 -18.00 -17.05
N ARG A 54 16.33 -17.93 -17.61
CA ARG A 54 16.69 -18.73 -18.79
C ARG A 54 18.14 -19.15 -18.67
N ASN A 55 18.37 -20.36 -18.14
CA ASN A 55 19.41 -21.27 -18.64
C ASN A 55 19.23 -22.69 -18.09
N HIS A 56 19.36 -23.65 -19.02
CA HIS A 56 19.40 -25.12 -18.90
C HIS A 56 18.07 -25.78 -18.49
N ARG A 57 17.36 -26.45 -19.41
CA ARG A 57 17.81 -27.52 -20.30
C ARG A 57 16.88 -27.69 -21.49
#